data_AF-A0A956WTT4-F1
#
_entry.id   AF-A0A956WTT4-F1
#
_cell.length_a   1.000
_cell.length_b   1.000
_cell.length_c   1.000
_cell.angle_alpha   90.00
_cell.angle_beta   90.00
_cell.angle_gamma   90.00
#
_symmetry.space_group_name_H-M   'P 1'
#
loop_
_entity.id
_entity.type
_entity.pdbx_description
1 polymer ?
#
loop_
_entity_poly.entity_id
_entity_poly.type
_entity_poly.pdbx_seq_one_letter_code
_entity_poly.pdbx_strand_id
1 'polypeptide(L)'
;MDVTGNVININGPSMLGFWRITDVAIPPGSTINSATLALNFISGSFDDPNVTIYCEDVDDGAGLTATTNDISGRTLTTASTTWNAGGIGTGIKTSPSFASSVQEVIDRGGWANENSLDVIFAGNSGSSFRVSTWDSTNPEAEITIDYTPPASSGATVKAMYYARLRGV
;
A
#
# COMPACT_ATOMS: atom_id res chain seq x y z
N MET A 1 20.98 -2.41 -1.89
CA MET A 1 19.86 -1.49 -1.58
C MET A 1 20.10 -0.25 -2.41
N ASP A 2 19.32 -0.02 -3.46
CA ASP A 2 19.38 1.25 -4.19
C ASP A 2 18.29 2.12 -3.59
N VAL A 3 18.68 3.03 -2.70
CA VAL A 3 17.79 3.98 -2.00
C VAL A 3 17.69 5.32 -2.76
N THR A 4 17.98 5.30 -4.06
CA THR A 4 18.08 6.51 -4.91
C THR A 4 17.21 6.49 -6.16
N GLY A 5 16.31 5.52 -6.31
CA GLY A 5 15.44 5.41 -7.48
C GLY A 5 14.13 6.20 -7.35
N ASN A 6 13.86 7.08 -8.32
CA ASN A 6 12.62 7.87 -8.42
C ASN A 6 11.38 7.05 -8.88
N VAL A 7 11.51 5.72 -8.91
CA VAL A 7 10.60 4.80 -9.59
C VAL A 7 10.56 3.48 -8.85
N ILE A 8 9.36 2.91 -8.70
CA ILE A 8 9.16 1.51 -8.30
C ILE A 8 8.91 0.67 -9.55
N ASN A 9 9.64 -0.44 -9.67
CA ASN A 9 9.48 -1.44 -10.72
C ASN A 9 9.05 -2.78 -10.11
N ILE A 10 7.90 -3.30 -10.52
CA ILE A 10 7.40 -4.61 -10.08
C ILE A 10 7.13 -5.46 -11.33
N ASN A 11 8.17 -5.71 -12.12
CA ASN A 11 8.10 -6.34 -13.43
C ASN A 11 8.28 -7.88 -13.41
N GLY A 12 8.04 -8.51 -12.26
CA GLY A 12 8.20 -9.95 -12.12
C GLY A 12 7.98 -10.47 -10.70
N PRO A 13 7.98 -11.81 -10.52
CA PRO A 13 7.50 -12.48 -9.31
C PRO A 13 8.39 -12.32 -8.06
N SER A 14 9.62 -11.84 -8.24
CA SER A 14 10.58 -11.60 -7.16
C SER A 14 10.76 -10.11 -6.83
N MET A 15 9.96 -9.24 -7.45
CA MET A 15 9.98 -7.80 -7.20
C MET A 15 8.86 -7.44 -6.23
N LEU A 16 9.16 -6.51 -5.31
CA LEU A 16 8.24 -6.03 -4.29
C LEU A 16 8.19 -4.50 -4.35
N GLY A 17 7.00 -3.95 -4.10
CA GLY A 17 6.82 -2.53 -3.79
C GLY A 17 6.42 -2.35 -2.33
N PHE A 18 6.80 -1.22 -1.74
CA PHE A 18 6.53 -0.91 -0.34
C PHE A 18 6.07 0.54 -0.18
N TRP A 19 4.94 0.72 0.51
CA TRP A 19 4.35 2.01 0.84
C TRP A 19 4.13 2.08 2.34
N ARG A 20 4.61 3.14 2.99
CA ARG A 20 4.32 3.40 4.40
C ARG A 20 3.42 4.60 4.54
N ILE A 21 2.30 4.41 5.22
CA ILE A 21 1.36 5.45 5.59
C ILE A 21 1.58 5.75 7.06
N THR A 22 2.05 6.94 7.40
CA THR A 22 2.28 7.33 8.80
C THR A 22 1.04 8.00 9.37
N ASP A 23 0.92 8.01 10.69
CA ASP A 23 -0.07 8.79 11.41
C ASP A 23 -1.52 8.42 11.00
N VAL A 24 -1.80 7.12 10.85
CA VAL A 24 -3.13 6.64 10.44
C VAL A 24 -4.13 6.82 11.57
N ALA A 25 -4.91 7.90 11.48
CA ALA A 25 -5.93 8.29 12.44
C ALA A 25 -7.20 7.42 12.38
N ILE A 26 -7.06 6.09 12.45
CA ILE A 26 -8.17 5.13 12.53
C ILE A 26 -8.20 4.52 13.93
N PRO A 27 -9.27 4.77 14.72
CA PRO A 27 -9.40 4.19 16.05
C PRO A 27 -9.48 2.65 16.03
N PRO A 28 -8.95 1.96 17.07
CA PRO A 28 -9.14 0.52 17.24
C PRO A 28 -10.62 0.13 17.26
N GLY A 29 -10.95 -1.02 16.66
CA GLY A 29 -12.33 -1.50 16.56
C GLY A 29 -13.17 -0.82 15.49
N SER A 30 -12.55 -0.07 14.58
CA SER A 30 -13.21 0.46 13.38
C SER A 30 -13.40 -0.63 12.33
N THR A 31 -14.52 -0.58 11.61
CA THR A 31 -14.77 -1.41 10.43
C THR A 31 -14.26 -0.70 9.19
N ILE A 32 -13.37 -1.34 8.41
CA ILE A 32 -12.86 -0.82 7.15
C ILE A 32 -13.82 -1.19 6.02
N ASN A 33 -14.43 -0.17 5.41
CA ASN A 33 -15.38 -0.32 4.31
C ASN A 33 -14.66 -0.41 2.95
N SER A 34 -13.62 0.40 2.77
CA SER A 34 -12.76 0.36 1.58
C SER A 34 -11.37 0.89 1.88
N ALA A 35 -10.36 0.37 1.18
CA ALA A 35 -8.99 0.89 1.23
C ALA A 35 -8.35 0.78 -0.15
N THR A 36 -7.97 1.90 -0.77
CA THR A 36 -7.40 1.94 -2.12
C THR A 36 -6.17 2.81 -2.19
N LEU A 37 -5.24 2.45 -3.07
CA LEU A 37 -4.00 3.20 -3.30
C LEU A 37 -4.01 3.74 -4.74
N ALA A 38 -3.92 5.06 -4.88
CA ALA A 38 -3.76 5.74 -6.15
C ALA A 38 -2.27 5.92 -6.46
N LEU A 39 -1.83 5.44 -7.62
CA LEU A 39 -0.43 5.41 -8.04
C LEU A 39 -0.26 6.01 -9.43
N ASN A 40 0.82 6.75 -9.64
CA ASN A 40 1.12 7.37 -10.92
C ASN A 40 1.95 6.44 -11.83
N PHE A 41 1.31 5.84 -12.83
CA PHE A 41 1.99 5.03 -13.85
C PHE A 41 2.72 5.94 -14.84
N ILE A 42 4.03 5.74 -14.99
CA ILE A 42 4.89 6.66 -15.76
C ILE A 42 5.26 6.16 -17.16
N SER A 43 4.84 4.95 -17.53
CA SER A 43 5.16 4.37 -18.83
C SER A 43 4.04 3.47 -19.33
N GLY A 44 3.53 3.74 -20.53
CA GLY A 44 2.57 2.87 -21.23
C GLY A 44 3.19 1.59 -21.81
N SER A 45 4.43 1.26 -21.44
CA SER A 45 5.01 -0.08 -21.65
C SER A 45 5.06 -0.90 -20.37
N PHE A 46 4.72 -0.27 -19.23
CA PHE A 46 4.75 -0.85 -17.89
C PHE A 46 3.47 -0.49 -17.13
N ASP A 47 2.34 -0.72 -17.78
CA ASP A 47 0.97 -0.43 -17.36
C ASP A 47 0.06 -1.67 -17.36
N ASP A 48 0.66 -2.83 -17.13
CA ASP A 48 -0.02 -4.12 -16.93
C ASP A 48 0.23 -4.64 -15.50
N PRO A 49 -0.41 -4.05 -14.47
CA PRO A 49 -0.27 -4.54 -13.10
C PRO A 49 -0.69 -6.01 -13.04
N ASN A 50 0.21 -6.86 -12.53
CA ASN A 50 -0.15 -8.19 -12.06
C ASN A 50 0.53 -8.41 -10.71
N VAL A 51 -0.07 -7.81 -9.67
CA VAL A 51 0.48 -7.79 -8.32
C VAL A 51 -0.53 -8.30 -7.30
N THR A 52 -0.03 -8.80 -6.19
CA THR A 52 -0.83 -9.17 -5.02
C THR A 52 -0.53 -8.19 -3.89
N ILE A 53 -1.57 -7.57 -3.35
CA ILE A 53 -1.51 -6.51 -2.36
C ILE A 53 -1.73 -7.09 -0.97
N TYR A 54 -0.81 -6.80 -0.06
CA TYR A 54 -0.82 -7.17 1.36
C TYR A 54 -0.64 -5.92 2.21
N CYS A 55 -0.96 -6.06 3.50
CA CYS A 55 -0.38 -5.19 4.53
C CYS A 55 0.66 -5.97 5.34
N GLU A 56 1.52 -5.28 6.06
CA GLU A 56 2.34 -5.90 7.10
C GLU A 56 1.49 -6.20 8.33
N ASP A 57 1.56 -7.43 8.85
CA ASP A 57 0.85 -7.89 10.04
C ASP A 57 1.61 -7.47 11.33
N VAL A 58 1.62 -6.16 11.60
CA VAL A 58 2.29 -5.54 12.75
C VAL A 58 1.45 -4.40 13.32
N ASP A 59 1.64 -4.08 14.60
CA ASP A 59 0.86 -3.05 15.29
C ASP A 59 1.17 -1.62 14.80
N ASP A 60 2.46 -1.30 14.58
CA ASP A 60 2.94 -0.01 14.04
C ASP A 60 4.04 -0.28 13.00
N GLY A 61 3.71 -0.03 11.73
CA GLY A 61 4.61 -0.28 10.59
C GLY A 61 5.90 0.54 10.66
N ALA A 62 7.03 -0.14 10.49
CA ALA A 62 8.34 0.51 10.52
C ALA A 62 8.80 0.92 9.12
N GLY A 63 9.43 2.10 9.01
CA GLY A 63 10.06 2.51 7.76
C GLY A 63 11.21 1.57 7.35
N LEU A 64 11.50 1.52 6.04
CA LEU A 64 12.57 0.64 5.55
C LEU A 64 13.94 0.96 6.18
N THR A 65 14.75 -0.08 6.35
CA THR A 65 16.12 -0.06 6.84
C THR A 65 17.07 -0.63 5.78
N ALA A 66 18.37 -0.54 6.05
CA ALA A 66 19.42 -1.08 5.18
C ALA A 66 19.55 -2.62 5.20
N THR A 67 18.63 -3.31 5.87
CA THR A 67 18.75 -4.74 6.18
C THR A 67 18.42 -5.60 4.95
N THR A 68 19.11 -6.73 4.82
CA THR A 68 18.77 -7.70 3.77
C THR A 68 17.37 -8.25 4.03
N ASN A 69 16.56 -8.38 2.98
CA ASN A 69 15.18 -8.87 3.05
C ASN A 69 14.23 -8.00 3.90
N ASP A 70 14.50 -6.71 4.03
CA ASP A 70 13.66 -5.82 4.86
C ASP A 70 12.19 -5.73 4.41
N ILE A 71 11.88 -6.02 3.14
CA ILE A 71 10.50 -6.14 2.67
C ILE A 71 10.06 -7.62 2.66
N SER A 72 10.83 -8.49 2.02
CA SER A 72 10.47 -9.91 1.82
C SER A 72 10.42 -10.73 3.12
N GLY A 73 11.05 -10.24 4.19
CA GLY A 73 11.03 -10.85 5.51
C GLY A 73 9.91 -10.34 6.42
N ARG A 74 9.11 -9.36 5.99
CA ARG A 74 7.98 -8.85 6.78
C ARG A 74 6.86 -9.88 6.82
N THR A 75 6.25 -10.03 7.99
CA THR A 75 5.05 -10.86 8.14
C THR A 75 3.90 -10.17 7.41
N LEU A 76 3.27 -10.85 6.47
CA LEU A 76 2.15 -10.31 5.70
C LEU A 76 0.82 -10.70 6.33
N THR A 77 -0.19 -9.88 6.09
CA THR A 77 -1.59 -10.24 6.35
C THR A 77 -1.96 -11.55 5.65
N THR A 78 -2.89 -12.31 6.25
CA THR A 78 -3.47 -13.50 5.62
C THR A 78 -4.37 -13.08 4.45
N ALA A 79 -5.16 -12.02 4.64
CA ALA A 79 -5.90 -11.38 3.59
C ALA A 79 -4.96 -10.73 2.56
N SER A 80 -5.38 -10.80 1.30
CA SER A 80 -4.70 -10.17 0.18
C SER A 80 -5.68 -9.80 -0.92
N THR A 81 -5.25 -8.93 -1.84
CA THR A 81 -6.05 -8.54 -3.00
C THR A 81 -5.20 -8.52 -4.25
N THR A 82 -5.65 -9.17 -5.32
CA THR A 82 -4.95 -9.13 -6.60
C THR A 82 -5.35 -7.90 -7.39
N TRP A 83 -4.35 -7.15 -7.87
CA TRP A 83 -4.51 -6.17 -8.94
C TRP A 83 -3.97 -6.76 -10.24
N ASN A 84 -4.89 -7.23 -11.09
CA ASN A 84 -4.61 -7.74 -12.41
C ASN A 84 -5.36 -6.89 -13.45
N ALA A 85 -4.63 -6.14 -14.25
CA ALA A 85 -5.16 -5.35 -15.36
C ALA A 85 -4.10 -5.22 -16.46
N GLY A 86 -4.51 -4.82 -17.66
CA GLY A 86 -3.61 -4.60 -18.80
C GLY A 86 -3.97 -3.33 -19.56
N GLY A 87 -2.96 -2.62 -20.06
CA GLY A 87 -3.08 -1.42 -20.86
C GLY A 87 -3.80 -0.29 -20.13
N ILE A 88 -3.58 -0.14 -18.83
CA ILE A 88 -4.30 0.88 -18.03
C ILE A 88 -3.83 2.31 -18.34
N GLY A 89 -2.74 2.45 -19.11
CA GLY A 89 -2.14 3.71 -19.54
C GLY A 89 -1.35 4.40 -18.44
N THR A 90 -0.78 5.55 -18.79
CA THR A 90 -0.05 6.42 -17.86
C THR A 90 -1.00 7.28 -17.02
N GLY A 91 -0.43 7.94 -16.01
CA GLY A 91 -1.14 8.80 -15.06
C GLY A 91 -1.61 8.05 -13.82
N ILE A 92 -2.42 8.72 -13.02
CA ILE A 92 -2.95 8.16 -11.77
C ILE A 92 -3.92 7.01 -12.05
N LYS A 93 -3.67 5.86 -11.41
CA LYS A 93 -4.52 4.67 -11.43
C LYS A 93 -4.73 4.19 -10.00
N THR A 94 -5.95 3.80 -9.69
CA THR A 94 -6.35 3.36 -8.36
C THR A 94 -6.38 1.84 -8.31
N SER A 95 -5.79 1.27 -7.25
CA SER A 95 -5.85 -0.17 -6.99
C SER A 95 -7.30 -0.63 -6.72
N PRO A 96 -7.58 -1.93 -6.87
CA PRO A 96 -8.72 -2.55 -6.19
C PRO A 96 -8.66 -2.31 -4.67
N SER A 97 -9.82 -2.42 -4.01
CA SER A 97 -9.91 -2.28 -2.56
C SER A 97 -9.23 -3.46 -1.86
N PHE A 98 -8.31 -3.18 -0.94
CA PHE A 98 -7.64 -4.16 -0.08
C PHE A 98 -8.09 -4.03 1.39
N ALA A 99 -9.35 -3.65 1.59
CA ALA A 99 -9.95 -3.41 2.91
C ALA A 99 -9.74 -4.56 3.90
N SER A 100 -9.84 -5.82 3.46
CA SER A 100 -9.63 -6.98 4.34
C SER A 100 -8.21 -7.05 4.89
N SER A 101 -7.20 -6.71 4.08
CA SER A 101 -5.80 -6.63 4.55
C SER A 101 -5.65 -5.53 5.60
N VAL A 102 -6.24 -4.36 5.38
CA VAL A 102 -6.21 -3.27 6.36
C VAL A 102 -6.94 -3.67 7.64
N GLN A 103 -8.12 -4.30 7.53
CA GLN A 103 -8.91 -4.75 8.67
C GLN A 103 -8.12 -5.67 9.59
N GLU A 104 -7.36 -6.62 9.05
CA GLU A 104 -6.51 -7.50 9.86
C GLU A 104 -5.52 -6.71 10.72
N VAL A 105 -4.91 -5.65 10.18
CA VAL A 105 -3.98 -4.78 10.92
C VAL A 105 -4.70 -3.95 11.99
N ILE A 106 -5.85 -3.37 11.67
CA ILE A 106 -6.65 -2.54 12.61
C ILE A 106 -7.24 -3.39 13.75
N ASP A 107 -7.52 -4.67 13.50
CA ASP A 107 -8.04 -5.62 14.50
C ASP A 107 -6.96 -6.15 15.45
N ARG A 108 -5.68 -5.84 15.20
CA ARG A 108 -4.59 -6.28 16.09
C ARG A 108 -4.74 -5.62 17.46
N GLY A 109 -4.52 -6.40 18.52
CA GLY A 109 -4.67 -5.93 19.90
C GLY A 109 -3.71 -4.80 20.30
N GLY A 110 -2.61 -4.60 19.56
CA GLY A 110 -1.67 -3.50 19.76
C GLY A 110 -1.87 -2.31 18.82
N TRP A 111 -2.84 -2.37 17.90
CA TRP A 111 -3.16 -1.23 17.05
C TRP A 111 -3.61 -0.04 17.89
N ALA A 112 -3.04 1.13 17.62
CA ALA A 112 -3.39 2.40 18.24
C ALA A 112 -3.60 3.46 17.16
N ASN A 113 -4.38 4.48 17.50
CA ASN A 113 -4.57 5.63 16.63
C ASN A 113 -3.23 6.30 16.33
N GLU A 114 -3.03 6.74 15.08
CA GLU A 114 -1.77 7.31 14.57
C GLU A 114 -0.62 6.31 14.37
N ASN A 115 -0.85 5.01 14.57
CA ASN A 115 0.10 4.00 14.11
C ASN A 115 0.28 4.06 12.59
N SER A 116 1.40 3.53 12.12
CA SER A 116 1.71 3.45 10.70
C SER A 116 1.14 2.18 10.08
N LEU A 117 0.63 2.29 8.86
CA LEU A 117 0.22 1.15 8.04
C LEU A 117 1.24 0.95 6.92
N ASP A 118 1.77 -0.27 6.81
CA ASP A 118 2.67 -0.65 5.73
C ASP A 118 1.93 -1.53 4.71
N VAL A 119 2.04 -1.17 3.43
CA VAL A 119 1.40 -1.83 2.29
C VAL A 119 2.46 -2.38 1.35
N ILE A 120 2.34 -3.66 1.00
CA ILE A 120 3.34 -4.39 0.23
C ILE A 120 2.67 -4.96 -1.02
N PHE A 121 3.23 -4.63 -2.18
CA PHE A 121 2.80 -5.22 -3.46
C PHE A 121 3.81 -6.27 -3.87
N ALA A 122 3.37 -7.52 -4.00
CA ALA A 122 4.18 -8.60 -4.54
C ALA A 122 3.90 -8.80 -6.02
N GLY A 123 4.93 -8.74 -6.86
CA GLY A 123 4.79 -9.05 -8.27
C GLY A 123 4.39 -10.50 -8.50
N ASN A 124 3.57 -10.74 -9.52
CA ASN A 124 3.32 -12.07 -10.06
C ASN A 124 4.07 -12.28 -11.38
N SER A 125 4.02 -13.50 -11.90
CA SER A 125 4.54 -13.79 -13.24
C SER A 125 3.83 -12.95 -14.30
N GLY A 126 4.59 -12.25 -15.14
CA GLY A 126 4.05 -11.38 -16.19
C GLY A 126 3.60 -10.00 -15.73
N SER A 127 3.89 -9.60 -14.48
CA SER A 127 3.68 -8.21 -14.05
C SER A 127 4.52 -7.25 -14.89
N SER A 128 3.92 -6.16 -15.35
CA SER A 128 4.60 -5.03 -16.00
C SER A 128 4.11 -3.75 -15.34
N PHE A 129 4.81 -3.30 -14.31
CA PHE A 129 4.34 -2.28 -13.37
C PHE A 129 5.47 -1.29 -13.09
N ARG A 130 5.24 -0.03 -13.46
CA ARG A 130 6.19 1.05 -13.18
C ARG A 130 5.48 2.33 -12.75
N VAL A 131 5.73 2.74 -11.51
CA VAL A 131 5.13 3.94 -10.90
C VAL A 131 6.20 4.87 -10.36
N SER A 132 5.93 6.17 -10.32
CA SER A 132 6.87 7.15 -9.74
C SER A 132 6.85 7.13 -8.21
N THR A 133 7.99 7.50 -7.60
CA THR A 133 8.12 7.76 -6.16
C THR A 133 8.00 9.24 -5.83
N TRP A 134 7.87 9.53 -4.54
CA TRP A 134 7.68 10.87 -3.95
C TRP A 134 8.76 11.89 -4.36
N ASP A 135 9.98 11.48 -4.71
CA ASP A 135 11.07 12.40 -5.09
C ASP A 135 10.98 12.91 -6.54
N SER A 136 10.06 12.37 -7.34
CA SER A 136 9.69 12.92 -8.63
C SER A 136 8.73 14.10 -8.40
N THR A 137 8.73 15.10 -9.27
CA THR A 137 8.08 16.41 -9.11
C THR A 137 6.53 16.41 -9.12
N ASN A 138 5.88 15.45 -8.43
CA ASN A 138 4.44 15.15 -8.23
C ASN A 138 3.73 14.39 -9.39
N PRO A 139 2.77 13.45 -9.16
CA PRO A 139 1.97 13.23 -7.96
C PRO A 139 2.23 11.94 -7.16
N GLU A 140 1.99 12.13 -5.87
CA GLU A 140 1.98 11.25 -4.71
C GLU A 140 1.25 9.91 -4.88
N ALA A 141 1.74 8.89 -4.18
CA ALA A 141 0.92 7.75 -3.84
C ALA A 141 -0.08 8.19 -2.75
N GLU A 142 -1.37 8.16 -3.07
CA GLU A 142 -2.44 8.57 -2.15
C GLU A 142 -3.20 7.33 -1.70
N ILE A 143 -3.34 7.15 -0.38
CA ILE A 143 -4.24 6.13 0.17
C ILE A 143 -5.56 6.79 0.56
N THR A 144 -6.66 6.14 0.19
CA THR A 144 -7.99 6.49 0.66
C THR A 144 -8.52 5.32 1.46
N ILE A 145 -8.90 5.56 2.71
CA ILE A 145 -9.54 4.57 3.58
C ILE A 145 -10.90 5.11 4.02
N ASP A 146 -11.95 4.36 3.70
CA ASP A 146 -13.30 4.60 4.22
C ASP A 146 -13.55 3.63 5.37
N TYR A 147 -13.96 4.14 6.52
CA TYR A 147 -14.21 3.32 7.71
C TYR A 147 -15.43 3.80 8.50
N THR A 148 -16.01 2.86 9.22
CA THR A 148 -17.03 3.13 10.23
C THR A 148 -16.38 2.94 11.62
N PRO A 149 -16.25 4.00 12.43
CA PRO A 149 -15.72 3.91 13.78
C PRO A 149 -16.61 3.02 14.67
N PRO A 150 -16.07 2.50 15.78
CA PRO A 150 -16.83 1.68 16.71
C PRO A 150 -18.10 2.40 17.20
N ALA A 151 -19.12 1.61 17.56
CA ALA A 151 -20.51 2.05 17.80
C ALA A 151 -20.72 3.15 18.86
N SER A 152 -19.68 3.62 19.55
CA SER A 152 -19.70 4.85 20.35
C SER A 152 -19.65 6.14 19.52
N SER A 153 -19.38 6.09 18.20
CA SER A 153 -19.18 7.28 17.36
C SER A 153 -20.14 7.47 16.18
N GLY A 154 -20.97 6.48 15.80
CA GLY A 154 -22.12 6.61 14.88
C GLY A 154 -21.91 7.24 13.48
N ALA A 155 -20.70 7.63 13.08
CA ALA A 155 -20.44 8.43 11.89
C ALA A 155 -19.49 7.69 10.95
N THR A 156 -19.87 7.39 9.71
CA THR A 156 -18.91 6.93 8.69
C THR A 156 -17.89 8.03 8.42
N VAL A 157 -16.61 7.71 8.49
CA VAL A 157 -15.50 8.64 8.27
C VAL A 157 -14.67 8.15 7.09
N LYS A 158 -14.48 9.03 6.11
CA LYS A 158 -13.52 8.83 5.03
C LYS A 158 -12.26 9.61 5.37
N ALA A 159 -11.12 8.92 5.42
CA ALA A 159 -9.82 9.53 5.64
C ALA A 159 -8.94 9.37 4.39
N MET A 160 -8.19 10.42 4.09
CA MET A 160 -7.20 10.48 3.02
C MET A 160 -5.84 10.68 3.66
N TYR A 161 -4.89 9.79 3.33
CA TYR A 161 -3.53 9.88 3.83
C TYR A 161 -2.54 9.82 2.65
N TYR A 162 -1.36 10.37 2.87
CA TYR A 162 -0.28 10.29 1.89
C TYR A 162 0.63 9.12 2.24
N ALA A 163 0.82 8.21 1.29
CA ALA A 163 1.78 7.13 1.44
C ALA A 163 3.18 7.64 1.09
N ARG A 164 4.15 7.44 1.98
CA ARG A 164 5.57 7.69 1.70
C ARG A 164 6.15 6.52 0.93
N LEU A 165 6.72 6.81 -0.24
CA LEU A 165 7.28 5.81 -1.12
C LEU A 165 8.78 5.62 -0.92
N ARG A 166 9.26 4.37 -0.98
CA ARG A 166 10.69 4.06 -1.05
C ARG A 166 10.94 3.05 -2.16
N GLY A 167 11.75 3.43 -3.15
CA GLY A 167 12.19 2.54 -4.23
C GLY A 167 13.18 1.48 -3.74
N VAL A 168 13.15 0.30 -4.36
CA VAL A 168 14.11 -0.81 -4.17
C VAL A 168 14.72 -1.26 -5.48
#